data_AF-A0A2G9XPA9-F1
#
_entry.id   AF-A0A2G9XPA9-F1
#
_cell.length_a   1.000
_cell.length_b   1.000
_cell.length_c   1.000
_cell.angle_alpha   90.00
_cell.angle_beta   90.00
_cell.angle_gamma   90.00
#
_symmetry.space_group_name_H-M   'P 1'
#
loop_
_entity.id
_entity.type
_entity.pdbx_description
1 polymer ?
#
loop_
_entity_poly.entity_id
_entity_poly.type
_entity_poly.pdbx_seq_one_letter_code
_entity_poly.pdbx_strand_id
1 'polypeptide(L)'
;AKGNRKVFIVLLAAAATMIVALVGVIVFPEKFTRLSFAVTRVKNTASFLIMGAPPSFYYLDMEKNGRDLRLRVSDSFDLSYRDEFVVKDISSDAFFGRGITVDVQGVGKGNDYRVLLRGIDLIDHIVQTEENISEVKDNAKYRIMVMHRGETIAAIPIRV
;
A
#
# COMPACT_ATOMS: atom_id res chain seq x y z
N ALA A 1 -24.79 -33.67 -42.63
CA ALA A 1 -25.23 -33.26 -41.28
C ALA A 1 -24.28 -33.70 -40.14
N LYS A 2 -22.95 -33.47 -40.26
CA LYS A 2 -21.95 -33.93 -39.26
C LYS A 2 -21.32 -32.80 -38.43
N GLY A 3 -21.48 -31.54 -38.85
CA GLY A 3 -20.95 -30.34 -38.17
C GLY A 3 -21.72 -29.95 -36.90
N ASN A 4 -23.06 -29.97 -36.96
CA ASN A 4 -23.91 -29.49 -35.85
C ASN A 4 -23.82 -30.38 -34.60
N ARG A 5 -23.53 -31.67 -34.75
CA ARG A 5 -23.43 -32.61 -33.62
C ARG A 5 -22.19 -32.33 -32.75
N LYS A 6 -21.09 -31.89 -33.34
CA LYS A 6 -19.88 -31.51 -32.60
C LYS A 6 -20.09 -30.20 -31.83
N VAL A 7 -20.72 -29.21 -32.45
CA VAL A 7 -21.08 -27.94 -31.80
C VAL A 7 -22.04 -28.16 -30.63
N PHE A 8 -23.04 -29.04 -30.80
CA PHE A 8 -23.99 -29.37 -29.75
C PHE A 8 -23.34 -30.08 -28.55
N ILE A 9 -22.38 -30.99 -28.80
CA ILE A 9 -21.62 -31.67 -27.73
C ILE A 9 -20.75 -30.67 -26.97
N VAL A 10 -20.10 -29.73 -27.65
CA VAL A 10 -19.29 -28.69 -27.00
C VAL A 10 -20.16 -27.77 -26.14
N LEU A 11 -21.34 -27.38 -26.63
CA LEU A 11 -22.29 -26.58 -25.86
C LEU A 11 -22.82 -27.32 -24.62
N LEU A 12 -23.12 -28.62 -24.76
CA LEU A 12 -23.53 -29.46 -23.62
C LEU A 12 -22.43 -29.60 -22.58
N ALA A 13 -21.17 -29.81 -23.01
CA ALA A 13 -20.04 -29.88 -22.11
C ALA A 13 -19.79 -28.56 -21.38
N ALA A 14 -19.92 -27.43 -22.08
CA ALA A 14 -19.81 -26.10 -21.48
C ALA A 14 -20.93 -25.83 -20.46
N ALA A 15 -22.18 -26.17 -20.80
CA ALA A 15 -23.32 -26.04 -19.90
C ALA A 15 -23.17 -26.92 -18.65
N ALA A 16 -22.75 -28.19 -18.82
CA ALA A 16 -22.50 -29.09 -17.70
C ALA A 16 -21.39 -28.58 -16.78
N THR A 17 -20.31 -28.03 -17.36
CA THR A 17 -19.22 -27.43 -16.59
C THR A 17 -19.70 -26.22 -15.79
N MET A 18 -20.55 -25.38 -16.38
CA MET A 18 -21.10 -24.20 -15.69
C MET A 18 -22.03 -24.59 -14.54
N ILE A 19 -22.84 -25.65 -14.71
CA ILE A 19 -23.72 -26.18 -13.65
C ILE A 19 -22.89 -26.77 -12.50
N VAL A 20 -21.84 -27.53 -12.79
CA VAL A 20 -20.94 -28.07 -11.76
C VAL A 20 -20.25 -26.94 -10.98
N ALA A 21 -19.83 -25.88 -11.66
CA ALA A 21 -19.27 -24.69 -11.01
C ALA A 21 -20.31 -24.00 -10.10
N LEU A 22 -21.54 -23.83 -10.57
CA LEU A 22 -22.64 -23.21 -9.81
C LEU A 22 -22.98 -24.04 -8.55
N VAL A 23 -23.10 -25.35 -8.68
CA VAL A 23 -23.36 -26.27 -7.56
C VAL A 23 -22.20 -26.24 -6.57
N GLY A 24 -20.94 -26.17 -7.04
CA GLY A 24 -19.77 -26.05 -6.18
C GLY A 24 -19.80 -24.80 -5.30
N VAL A 25 -20.29 -23.67 -5.82
CA VAL A 25 -20.44 -22.41 -5.06
C VAL A 25 -21.51 -22.54 -3.97
N ILE A 26 -22.62 -23.22 -4.26
CA ILE A 26 -23.74 -23.41 -3.32
C ILE A 26 -23.39 -24.44 -2.23
N VAL A 27 -22.70 -25.53 -2.59
CA VAL A 27 -22.41 -26.65 -1.69
C VAL A 27 -21.21 -26.36 -0.77
N PHE A 28 -20.25 -25.54 -1.22
CA PHE A 28 -19.04 -25.21 -0.44
C PHE A 28 -18.90 -23.70 -0.17
N PRO A 29 -19.88 -23.05 0.48
CA PRO A 29 -19.90 -21.59 0.64
C PRO A 29 -18.68 -21.08 1.42
N GLU A 30 -18.20 -21.81 2.44
CA GLU A 30 -17.06 -21.39 3.28
C GLU A 30 -15.70 -21.37 2.56
N LYS A 31 -15.55 -22.16 1.49
CA LYS A 31 -14.35 -22.12 0.63
C LYS A 31 -14.38 -20.95 -0.36
N PHE A 32 -15.58 -20.40 -0.62
CA PHE A 32 -15.81 -19.25 -1.50
C PHE A 32 -15.92 -17.91 -0.75
N THR A 33 -16.08 -17.88 0.58
CA THR A 33 -16.03 -16.64 1.37
C THR A 33 -14.66 -15.94 1.32
N ARG A 34 -13.59 -16.67 0.96
CA ARG A 34 -12.28 -16.08 0.61
C ARG A 34 -12.21 -15.52 -0.82
N LEU A 35 -13.19 -15.83 -1.67
CA LEU A 35 -13.26 -15.38 -3.05
C LEU A 35 -13.96 -14.02 -3.21
N SER A 36 -14.83 -13.62 -2.27
CA SER A 36 -15.44 -12.29 -2.28
C SER A 36 -14.41 -11.16 -2.09
N PHE A 37 -13.34 -11.40 -1.33
CA PHE A 37 -12.18 -10.50 -1.26
C PHE A 37 -11.37 -10.46 -2.56
N ALA A 38 -11.33 -11.56 -3.32
CA ALA A 38 -10.64 -11.62 -4.60
C ALA A 38 -11.42 -10.89 -5.70
N VAL A 39 -12.75 -10.99 -5.73
CA VAL A 39 -13.59 -10.30 -6.74
C VAL A 39 -13.57 -8.78 -6.58
N THR A 40 -13.60 -8.26 -5.35
CA THR A 40 -13.46 -6.81 -5.12
C THR A 40 -12.08 -6.31 -5.53
N ARG A 41 -11.02 -7.12 -5.30
CA ARG A 41 -9.66 -6.82 -5.79
C ARG A 41 -9.55 -6.90 -7.31
N VAL A 42 -10.24 -7.82 -7.98
CA VAL A 42 -10.26 -7.92 -9.45
C VAL A 42 -11.01 -6.74 -10.08
N LYS A 43 -12.12 -6.29 -9.49
CA LYS A 43 -12.83 -5.08 -9.96
C LYS A 43 -11.95 -3.83 -9.85
N ASN A 44 -11.22 -3.67 -8.73
CA ASN A 44 -10.29 -2.57 -8.56
C ASN A 44 -9.03 -2.72 -9.45
N THR A 45 -8.58 -3.95 -9.71
CA THR A 45 -7.47 -4.24 -10.64
C THR A 45 -7.85 -3.93 -12.11
N ALA A 46 -9.10 -4.11 -12.50
CA ALA A 46 -9.57 -3.78 -13.86
C ALA A 46 -9.60 -2.26 -14.11
N SER A 47 -9.92 -1.45 -13.10
CA SER A 47 -9.76 0.01 -13.19
C SER A 47 -8.29 0.41 -13.35
N PHE A 48 -7.37 -0.29 -12.68
CA PHE A 48 -5.92 -0.01 -12.74
C PHE A 48 -5.28 -0.34 -14.10
N LEU A 49 -5.73 -1.41 -14.77
CA LEU A 49 -5.19 -1.84 -16.07
C LEU A 49 -5.60 -0.92 -17.24
N ILE A 50 -6.62 -0.07 -17.05
CA ILE A 50 -7.24 0.73 -18.14
C ILE A 50 -7.02 2.24 -17.98
N MET A 51 -6.78 2.79 -16.77
CA MET A 51 -6.92 4.24 -16.54
C MET A 51 -5.67 5.05 -16.16
N GLY A 52 -4.48 4.46 -15.97
CA GLY A 52 -3.28 5.25 -15.69
C GLY A 52 -3.36 6.11 -14.40
N ALA A 53 -4.29 5.79 -13.50
CA ALA A 53 -4.43 6.47 -12.21
C ALA A 53 -3.36 5.97 -11.22
N PRO A 54 -2.82 6.85 -10.35
CA PRO A 54 -1.85 6.45 -9.33
C PRO A 54 -2.45 5.42 -8.36
N PRO A 55 -1.66 4.45 -7.86
CA PRO A 55 -2.16 3.42 -6.95
C PRO A 55 -2.62 4.02 -5.62
N SER A 56 -3.72 3.52 -5.07
CA SER A 56 -4.19 3.97 -3.75
C SER A 56 -3.23 3.50 -2.67
N PHE A 57 -2.84 4.40 -1.77
CA PHE A 57 -2.13 4.07 -0.53
C PHE A 57 -3.14 3.72 0.57
N TYR A 58 -2.88 2.64 1.31
CA TYR A 58 -3.73 2.20 2.41
C TYR A 58 -3.11 2.50 3.78
N TYR A 59 -1.87 2.06 3.99
CA TYR A 59 -1.13 2.26 5.23
C TYR A 59 0.36 1.94 5.06
N LEU A 60 1.15 2.40 6.01
CA LEU A 60 2.57 2.18 6.19
C LEU A 60 2.77 1.38 7.49
N ASP A 61 3.45 0.25 7.42
CA ASP A 61 3.90 -0.49 8.60
C ASP A 61 5.32 -0.04 8.95
N MET A 62 5.50 0.35 10.20
CA MET A 62 6.77 0.83 10.73
C MET A 62 7.09 0.12 12.05
N GLU A 63 8.35 0.15 12.42
CA GLU A 63 8.79 -0.21 13.76
C GLU A 63 9.50 1.00 14.37
N LYS A 64 9.15 1.32 15.62
CA LYS A 64 9.72 2.43 16.39
C LYS A 64 10.16 1.90 17.74
N ASN A 65 11.46 2.00 18.05
CA ASN A 65 12.06 1.47 19.28
C ASN A 65 11.66 0.01 19.57
N GLY A 66 11.66 -0.84 18.54
CA GLY A 66 11.27 -2.25 18.64
C GLY A 66 9.77 -2.53 18.76
N ARG A 67 8.91 -1.51 18.62
CA ARG A 67 7.45 -1.67 18.61
C ARG A 67 6.88 -1.41 17.22
N ASP A 68 6.10 -2.36 16.72
CA ASP A 68 5.39 -2.22 15.45
C ASP A 68 4.23 -1.21 15.58
N LEU A 69 4.05 -0.40 14.54
CA LEU A 69 2.96 0.55 14.42
C LEU A 69 2.53 0.66 12.95
N ARG A 70 1.29 1.09 12.74
CA ARG A 70 0.71 1.27 11.41
C ARG A 70 0.20 2.70 11.27
N LEU A 71 0.61 3.39 10.22
CA LEU A 71 0.19 4.76 9.93
C LEU A 71 -0.63 4.82 8.63
N ARG A 72 -1.70 5.59 8.67
CA ARG A 72 -2.52 6.01 7.53
C ARG A 72 -2.25 7.47 7.22
N VAL A 73 -2.80 7.98 6.11
CA VAL A 73 -2.67 9.39 5.70
C VAL A 73 -3.26 10.37 6.72
N SER A 74 -4.29 9.94 7.46
CA SER A 74 -4.91 10.72 8.53
C SER A 74 -4.08 10.79 9.81
N ASP A 75 -3.10 9.92 9.94
CA ASP A 75 -2.33 9.78 11.16
C ASP A 75 -1.12 10.71 11.13
N SER A 76 -0.44 10.83 12.25
CA SER A 76 0.82 11.56 12.36
C SER A 76 1.86 10.68 13.03
N PHE A 77 3.11 10.85 12.62
CA PHE A 77 4.23 10.13 13.20
C PHE A 77 4.90 11.00 14.26
N ASP A 78 4.65 10.70 15.52
CA ASP A 78 5.31 11.38 16.63
C ASP A 78 6.74 10.84 16.76
N LEU A 79 7.74 11.71 16.73
CA LEU A 79 9.16 11.37 16.69
C LEU A 79 9.95 12.20 17.70
N SER A 80 10.61 11.54 18.64
CA SER A 80 11.55 12.16 19.58
C SER A 80 12.99 12.00 19.11
N TYR A 81 13.88 12.87 19.60
CA TYR A 81 15.33 12.81 19.38
C TYR A 81 15.95 11.44 19.65
N ARG A 82 15.46 10.71 20.66
CA ARG A 82 16.02 9.41 21.08
C ARG A 82 15.44 8.22 20.32
N ASP A 83 14.44 8.45 19.48
CA ASP A 83 13.74 7.36 18.83
C ASP A 83 14.54 6.84 17.64
N GLU A 84 14.50 5.52 17.45
CA GLU A 84 14.94 4.86 16.24
C GLU A 84 13.73 4.22 15.56
N PHE A 85 13.68 4.28 14.25
CA PHE A 85 12.56 3.75 13.50
C PHE A 85 12.95 3.24 12.12
N VAL A 86 12.14 2.32 11.60
CA VAL A 86 12.30 1.75 10.26
C VAL A 86 10.93 1.58 9.61
N VAL A 87 10.86 1.88 8.32
CA VAL A 87 9.71 1.57 7.48
C VAL A 87 9.81 0.11 7.04
N LYS A 88 8.90 -0.74 7.49
CA LYS A 88 8.95 -2.19 7.24
C LYS A 88 8.22 -2.60 5.98
N ASP A 89 7.00 -2.08 5.81
CA ASP A 89 6.16 -2.43 4.67
C ASP A 89 5.17 -1.33 4.27
N ILE A 90 4.71 -1.38 3.02
CA ILE A 90 3.81 -0.39 2.43
C ILE A 90 2.66 -1.11 1.74
N SER A 91 1.44 -0.79 2.16
CA SER A 91 0.23 -1.35 1.57
C SER A 91 -0.36 -0.39 0.55
N SER A 92 -0.39 -0.81 -0.71
CA SER A 92 -0.96 -0.05 -1.82
C SER A 92 -1.50 -0.97 -2.92
N ASP A 93 -2.21 -0.41 -3.89
CA ASP A 93 -2.67 -1.13 -5.09
C ASP A 93 -1.55 -1.49 -6.07
N ALA A 94 -0.30 -1.05 -5.83
CA ALA A 94 0.82 -1.35 -6.69
C ALA A 94 1.18 -2.85 -6.65
N PHE A 95 0.94 -3.55 -7.75
CA PHE A 95 1.30 -4.97 -7.90
C PHE A 95 2.79 -5.21 -7.58
N PHE A 96 3.05 -6.09 -6.62
CA PHE A 96 4.38 -6.49 -6.15
C PHE A 96 5.26 -5.34 -5.61
N GLY A 97 4.69 -4.21 -5.18
CA GLY A 97 5.45 -3.09 -4.60
C GLY A 97 6.44 -2.43 -5.55
N ARG A 98 6.40 -2.76 -6.86
CA ARG A 98 7.37 -2.24 -7.83
C ARG A 98 7.18 -0.75 -8.03
N GLY A 99 8.28 -0.01 -7.91
CA GLY A 99 8.28 1.43 -8.10
C GLY A 99 7.73 2.22 -6.91
N ILE A 100 7.45 1.56 -5.78
CA ILE A 100 7.16 2.25 -4.52
C ILE A 100 8.47 2.60 -3.83
N THR A 101 8.60 3.86 -3.40
CA THR A 101 9.72 4.36 -2.60
C THR A 101 9.17 5.16 -1.42
N VAL A 102 9.92 5.20 -0.33
CA VAL A 102 9.59 6.03 0.83
C VAL A 102 10.74 6.97 1.09
N ASP A 103 10.45 8.24 1.29
CA ASP A 103 11.44 9.27 1.63
C ASP A 103 10.98 9.96 2.91
N VAL A 104 11.83 9.97 3.93
CA VAL A 104 11.54 10.61 5.21
C VAL A 104 12.23 11.97 5.23
N GLN A 105 11.47 13.03 4.98
CA GLN A 105 12.05 14.36 4.81
C GLN A 105 12.92 14.78 5.99
N GLY A 106 14.08 15.36 5.69
CA GLY A 106 15.04 15.85 6.67
C GLY A 106 15.95 14.78 7.26
N VAL A 107 15.72 13.50 6.96
CA VAL A 107 16.62 12.39 7.28
C VAL A 107 16.78 11.47 6.08
N GLY A 108 17.61 10.43 6.23
CA GLY A 108 17.79 9.45 5.17
C GLY A 108 18.60 9.97 3.99
N LYS A 109 18.54 9.25 2.87
CA LYS A 109 19.29 9.58 1.64
C LYS A 109 18.47 9.36 0.37
N GLY A 110 17.14 9.30 0.48
CA GLY A 110 16.22 9.06 -0.63
C GLY A 110 15.26 7.93 -0.33
N ASN A 111 15.43 6.75 -0.96
CA ASN A 111 14.54 5.62 -0.66
C ASN A 111 14.92 4.97 0.68
N ASP A 112 14.23 5.36 1.74
CA ASP A 112 14.42 4.93 3.12
C ASP A 112 13.58 3.68 3.49
N TYR A 113 13.05 2.98 2.49
CA TYR A 113 12.37 1.71 2.70
C TYR A 113 13.32 0.68 3.34
N ARG A 114 12.93 0.16 4.51
CA ARG A 114 13.72 -0.79 5.32
C ARG A 114 15.09 -0.27 5.77
N VAL A 115 15.27 1.04 5.81
CA VAL A 115 16.45 1.69 6.36
C VAL A 115 16.18 2.07 7.82
N LEU A 116 17.10 1.74 8.71
CA LEU A 116 17.04 2.21 10.10
C LEU A 116 17.40 3.69 10.14
N LEU A 117 16.48 4.51 10.63
CA LEU A 117 16.61 5.95 10.78
C LEU A 117 16.54 6.33 12.26
N ARG A 118 17.09 7.50 12.60
CA ARG A 118 17.16 7.97 13.98
C ARG A 118 16.59 9.37 14.08
N GLY A 119 15.82 9.63 15.13
CA GLY A 119 15.20 10.92 15.39
C GLY A 119 16.23 12.04 15.55
N ILE A 120 17.38 11.75 16.17
CA ILE A 120 18.51 12.68 16.30
C ILE A 120 18.92 13.28 14.95
N ASP A 121 18.92 12.48 13.88
CA ASP A 121 19.34 12.95 12.56
C ASP A 121 18.36 14.02 12.04
N LEU A 122 17.06 13.91 12.36
CA LEU A 122 16.06 14.91 12.00
C LEU A 122 16.21 16.18 12.84
N ILE A 123 16.43 16.02 14.15
CA ILE A 123 16.63 17.16 15.05
C ILE A 123 17.86 17.96 14.63
N ASP A 124 18.97 17.28 14.34
CA ASP A 124 20.20 17.93 13.88
C ASP A 124 19.96 18.67 12.56
N HIS A 125 19.20 18.08 11.64
CA HIS A 125 18.81 18.74 10.39
C HIS A 125 17.95 19.98 10.62
N ILE A 126 16.96 19.92 11.51
CA ILE A 126 16.10 21.05 11.89
C ILE A 126 16.97 22.18 12.47
N VAL A 127 17.85 21.87 13.43
CA VAL A 127 18.71 22.86 14.09
C VAL A 127 19.66 23.53 13.09
N GLN A 128 20.10 22.82 12.05
CA GLN A 128 21.00 23.36 11.03
C GLN A 128 20.29 24.19 9.96
N THR A 129 19.02 23.88 9.66
CA THR A 129 18.32 24.42 8.48
C THR A 129 17.26 25.46 8.83
N GLU A 130 16.67 25.37 10.02
CA GLU A 130 15.50 26.15 10.39
C GLU A 130 15.89 27.32 11.30
N GLU A 131 15.59 28.54 10.87
CA GLU A 131 15.80 29.75 11.68
C GLU A 131 14.83 29.83 12.87
N ASN A 132 13.64 29.21 12.76
CA ASN A 132 12.61 29.23 13.79
C ASN A 132 12.11 27.82 14.15
N ILE A 133 12.77 27.21 15.13
CA ILE A 133 12.48 25.83 15.58
C ILE A 133 11.07 25.68 16.16
N SER A 134 10.50 26.73 16.75
CA SER A 134 9.16 26.69 17.34
C SER A 134 8.08 26.48 16.27
N GLU A 135 8.24 27.09 15.10
CA GLU A 135 7.31 26.95 13.98
C GLU A 135 7.32 25.54 13.38
N VAL A 136 8.48 24.87 13.39
CA VAL A 136 8.64 23.49 12.90
C VAL A 136 7.85 22.50 13.76
N LYS A 137 7.81 22.71 15.08
CA LYS A 137 7.07 21.88 16.02
C LYS A 137 5.55 22.04 15.87
N ASP A 138 5.09 23.27 15.66
CA ASP A 138 3.66 23.57 15.60
C ASP A 138 3.01 23.20 14.25
N ASN A 139 3.77 23.24 13.14
CA ASN A 139 3.20 23.09 11.79
C ASN A 139 3.46 21.74 11.10
N ALA A 140 4.08 20.76 11.78
CA ALA A 140 4.41 19.44 11.20
C ALA A 140 5.04 19.55 9.79
N LYS A 141 6.09 20.37 9.69
CA LYS A 141 6.73 20.76 8.42
C LYS A 141 7.28 19.56 7.64
N TYR A 142 7.79 18.56 8.36
CA TYR A 142 8.41 17.36 7.78
C TYR A 142 7.39 16.23 7.62
N ARG A 143 7.57 15.42 6.57
CA ARG A 143 6.65 14.33 6.23
C ARG A 143 7.38 13.07 5.82
N ILE A 144 6.75 11.92 6.05
CA ILE A 144 7.07 10.67 5.40
C ILE A 144 6.33 10.64 4.06
N MET A 145 7.08 10.68 2.97
CA MET A 145 6.56 10.72 1.61
C MET A 145 6.57 9.31 1.03
N VAL A 146 5.41 8.81 0.63
CA VAL A 146 5.30 7.55 -0.12
C VAL A 146 5.06 7.90 -1.58
N MET A 147 5.91 7.38 -2.45
CA MET A 147 5.90 7.70 -3.87
C MET A 147 5.75 6.44 -4.71
N HIS A 148 5.08 6.54 -5.84
CA HIS A 148 5.04 5.55 -6.89
C HIS A 148 5.61 6.15 -8.18
N ARG A 149 6.73 5.61 -8.67
CA ARG A 149 7.42 6.09 -9.89
C ARG A 149 7.72 7.61 -9.87
N GLY A 150 8.02 8.15 -8.69
CA GLY A 150 8.33 9.57 -8.49
C GLY A 150 7.11 10.45 -8.19
N GLU A 151 5.89 9.94 -8.27
CA GLU A 151 4.68 10.69 -7.89
C GLU A 151 4.27 10.37 -6.46
N THR A 152 3.97 11.40 -5.65
CA THR A 152 3.51 11.21 -4.27
C THR A 152 2.10 10.60 -4.25
N ILE A 153 1.97 9.46 -3.55
CA ILE A 153 0.68 8.78 -3.34
C ILE A 153 0.20 8.90 -1.88
N ALA A 154 1.10 9.23 -0.94
CA ALA A 154 0.75 9.59 0.42
C ALA A 154 1.83 10.47 1.06
N ALA A 155 1.41 11.32 2.00
CA ALA A 155 2.29 12.14 2.81
C ALA A 155 1.78 12.10 4.26
N ILE A 156 2.61 11.60 5.18
CA ILE A 156 2.25 11.45 6.60
C ILE A 156 3.05 12.49 7.39
N PRO A 157 2.39 13.41 8.12
CA PRO A 157 3.07 14.44 8.90
C PRO A 157 3.90 13.85 10.04
N ILE A 158 5.09 14.40 10.26
CA ILE A 158 5.97 14.10 11.40
C ILE A 158 5.79 15.20 12.44
N ARG A 159 5.55 14.82 13.70
CA ARG A 159 5.49 15.73 14.84
C ARG A 159 6.69 15.47 15.74
N VAL A 160 7.39 16.54 16.12
CA VAL A 160 8.69 16.52 16.81
C VAL A 160 8.60 17.08 18.22
#